data_AF-A0A7K3DPK1-F1
#
_entry.id   AF-A0A7K3DPK1-F1
#
_cell.length_a   1.000
_cell.length_b   1.000
_cell.length_c   1.000
_cell.angle_alpha   90.00
_cell.angle_beta   90.00
_cell.angle_gamma   90.00
#
_symmetry.space_group_name_H-M   'P 1'
#
loop_
_entity.id
_entity.type
_entity.pdbx_description
1 polymer ?
#
loop_
_entity_poly.entity_id
_entity_poly.type
_entity_poly.pdbx_seq_one_letter_code
_entity_poly.pdbx_strand_id
1 'polypeptide(L)'
;MLGTQLGGFPYFAVLPVDRYVHAHAFMGRRYDPAMPICLLGTVVLDAVLAFDAPNAGARALFAAAGLLAATTPVIAIRKNAPVNRWMRTLDPDNLPDDFQDPRPEWGAWNSRRSWLTMAALAVNCTALGFLL
;
A
#
# COMPACT_ATOMS: atom_id res chain seq x y z
N MET A 1 5.64 2.60 3.87
CA MET A 1 4.30 2.37 4.46
C MET A 1 4.06 3.14 5.75
N LEU A 2 5.03 3.25 6.67
CA LEU A 2 4.87 4.04 7.90
C LEU A 2 4.56 5.52 7.64
N GLY A 3 5.25 6.17 6.70
CA GLY A 3 5.02 7.59 6.40
C GLY A 3 3.59 7.94 5.96
N THR A 4 2.88 7.01 5.28
CA THR A 4 1.46 7.26 4.93
C THR A 4 0.54 7.10 6.14
N GLN A 5 0.89 6.31 7.14
CA GLN A 5 0.07 6.13 8.34
C GLN A 5 0.31 7.26 9.36
N LEU A 6 1.56 7.70 9.51
CA LEU A 6 1.93 8.72 10.49
C LEU A 6 1.71 10.16 10.00
N GLY A 7 1.90 10.41 8.70
CA GLY A 7 1.80 11.75 8.13
C GLY A 7 0.76 11.86 7.02
N GLY A 8 0.88 11.02 5.98
CA GLY A 8 0.10 11.18 4.75
C GLY A 8 -1.43 11.16 4.95
N PHE A 9 -1.96 10.11 5.57
CA PHE A 9 -3.41 10.01 5.80
C PHE A 9 -3.92 10.98 6.87
N PRO A 10 -3.26 11.15 8.04
CA PRO A 10 -3.66 12.17 9.00
C PRO A 10 -3.73 13.58 8.38
N TYR A 11 -2.79 13.93 7.50
CA TYR A 11 -2.84 15.19 6.75
C TYR A 11 -4.09 15.27 5.85
N PHE A 12 -4.38 14.23 5.06
CA PHE A 12 -5.57 14.21 4.22
C PHE A 12 -6.90 14.24 5.00
N ALA A 13 -6.93 13.63 6.19
CA ALA A 13 -8.13 13.53 7.01
C ALA A 13 -8.59 14.90 7.54
N VAL A 14 -7.67 15.84 7.76
CA VAL A 14 -7.98 17.17 8.32
C VAL A 14 -8.22 18.26 7.27
N LEU A 15 -7.93 17.98 6.00
CA LEU A 15 -8.09 18.97 4.94
C LEU A 15 -9.58 19.25 4.64
N PRO A 16 -9.92 20.51 4.31
CA PRO A 16 -11.13 20.81 3.54
C PRO A 16 -11.20 19.99 2.25
N VAL A 17 -12.40 19.69 1.76
CA VAL A 17 -12.63 18.73 0.65
C VAL A 17 -11.89 19.16 -0.63
N ASP A 18 -11.96 20.44 -1.00
CA ASP A 18 -11.24 21.05 -2.12
C ASP A 18 -9.72 20.82 -2.00
N ARG A 19 -9.16 21.09 -0.81
CA ARG A 19 -7.74 20.91 -0.54
C ARG A 19 -7.32 19.45 -0.51
N TYR A 20 -8.20 18.57 -0.01
CA TYR A 20 -7.99 17.13 -0.07
C TYR A 20 -7.89 16.65 -1.52
N VAL A 21 -8.86 17.01 -2.38
CA VAL A 21 -8.87 16.60 -3.79
C VAL A 21 -7.60 17.08 -4.50
N HIS A 22 -7.23 18.35 -4.29
CA HIS A 22 -6.01 18.92 -4.85
C HIS A 22 -4.76 18.16 -4.39
N ALA A 23 -4.58 18.00 -3.07
CA ALA A 23 -3.40 17.35 -2.49
C ALA A 23 -3.30 15.87 -2.90
N HIS A 24 -4.43 15.17 -2.93
CA HIS A 24 -4.49 13.75 -3.28
C HIS A 24 -4.16 13.52 -4.76
N ALA A 25 -4.72 14.35 -5.65
CA ALA A 25 -4.41 14.30 -7.08
C ALA A 25 -2.94 14.63 -7.37
N PHE A 26 -2.37 15.62 -6.65
CA PHE A 26 -0.97 16.00 -6.75
C PHE A 26 -0.02 14.87 -6.32
N MET A 27 -0.27 14.27 -5.15
CA MET A 27 0.57 13.20 -4.60
C MET A 27 0.49 11.92 -5.43
N GLY A 28 -0.69 11.59 -5.95
CA GLY A 28 -0.92 10.39 -6.76
C GLY A 28 -0.12 10.34 -8.07
N ARG A 29 0.43 11.45 -8.56
CA ARG A 29 1.25 11.48 -9.79
C ARG A 29 2.76 11.28 -9.55
N ARG A 30 3.26 11.52 -8.33
CA ARG A 30 4.72 11.61 -8.06
C ARG A 30 5.31 10.38 -7.40
N TYR A 31 4.52 9.61 -6.66
CA TYR A 31 5.00 8.46 -5.88
C TYR A 31 4.69 7.09 -6.54
N ASP A 32 4.19 7.08 -7.78
CA ASP A 32 3.49 5.93 -8.37
C ASP A 32 4.38 4.77 -8.87
N PRO A 33 5.59 4.96 -9.48
CA PRO A 33 6.29 3.83 -10.10
C PRO A 33 7.17 3.01 -9.14
N ALA A 34 7.77 3.60 -8.10
CA ALA A 34 8.71 2.88 -7.23
C ALA A 34 8.03 1.83 -6.34
N MET A 35 6.86 2.16 -5.78
CA MET A 35 6.12 1.29 -4.87
C MET A 35 5.76 -0.09 -5.47
N PRO A 36 5.15 -0.19 -6.67
CA PRO A 36 4.83 -1.49 -7.26
C PRO A 36 6.08 -2.30 -7.61
N ILE A 37 7.16 -1.66 -8.06
CA ILE A 37 8.42 -2.34 -8.35
C ILE A 37 8.99 -3.00 -7.08
N CYS A 38 9.06 -2.25 -5.98
CA CYS A 38 9.54 -2.79 -4.71
C CYS A 38 8.66 -3.95 -4.21
N LEU A 39 7.34 -3.80 -4.24
CA LEU A 39 6.42 -4.86 -3.78
C LEU A 39 6.50 -6.12 -4.63
N LEU A 40 6.52 -5.99 -5.95
CA LEU A 40 6.66 -7.14 -6.85
C LEU A 40 8.02 -7.80 -6.69
N GLY A 41 9.09 -7.02 -6.55
CA GLY A 41 10.42 -7.53 -6.25
C GLY A 41 10.44 -8.34 -4.95
N THR A 42 9.82 -7.83 -3.88
CA THR A 42 9.67 -8.54 -2.61
C THR A 42 8.93 -9.87 -2.79
N VAL A 43 7.81 -9.88 -3.50
CA VAL A 43 7.05 -11.13 -3.75
C VAL A 43 7.87 -12.16 -4.51
N VAL A 44 8.63 -11.73 -5.53
CA VAL A 44 9.49 -12.65 -6.31
C VAL A 44 10.61 -13.20 -5.43
N LEU A 45 11.27 -12.36 -4.64
CA LEU A 45 12.35 -12.79 -3.75
C LEU A 45 11.84 -13.73 -2.65
N ASP A 46 10.70 -13.42 -2.03
CA ASP A 46 10.05 -14.28 -1.03
C ASP A 46 9.68 -15.64 -1.63
N ALA A 47 9.22 -15.66 -2.89
CA ALA A 47 8.93 -16.91 -3.61
C ALA A 47 10.20 -17.73 -3.83
N VAL A 48 11.30 -17.13 -4.31
CA VAL A 48 12.59 -17.82 -4.47
C VAL A 48 13.05 -18.41 -3.13
N LEU A 49 13.04 -17.62 -2.06
CA LEU A 49 13.47 -18.06 -0.74
C LEU A 49 12.56 -19.13 -0.12
N ALA A 50 11.26 -19.12 -0.44
CA ALA A 50 10.34 -20.17 -0.03
C ALA A 50 10.70 -21.55 -0.61
N PHE A 51 11.36 -21.60 -1.77
CA PHE A 51 11.84 -22.86 -2.37
C PHE A 51 13.29 -23.19 -1.98
N ASP A 52 14.16 -22.18 -1.94
CA ASP A 52 15.61 -22.40 -1.87
C ASP A 52 16.18 -22.37 -0.45
N ALA A 53 15.48 -21.79 0.54
CA ALA A 53 16.02 -21.68 1.90
C ALA A 53 16.34 -23.06 2.51
N PRO A 54 17.45 -23.23 3.24
CA PRO A 54 17.87 -24.53 3.78
C PRO A 54 16.98 -25.04 4.93
N ASN A 55 16.31 -24.13 5.64
CA ASN A 55 15.48 -24.44 6.80
C ASN A 55 13.99 -24.46 6.44
N ALA A 56 13.27 -25.53 6.82
CA ALA A 56 11.84 -25.67 6.53
C ALA A 56 10.96 -24.58 7.18
N GLY A 57 11.31 -24.13 8.38
CA GLY A 57 10.67 -23.00 9.05
C GLY A 57 10.90 -21.69 8.30
N ALA A 58 12.12 -21.44 7.83
CA ALA A 58 12.42 -20.28 7.00
C ALA A 58 11.61 -20.28 5.70
N ARG A 59 11.53 -21.43 4.99
CA ARG A 59 10.71 -21.59 3.79
C ARG A 59 9.25 -21.22 4.03
N ALA A 60 8.65 -21.75 5.10
CA ALA A 60 7.26 -21.48 5.45
C ALA A 60 7.02 -20.00 5.76
N LEU A 61 7.96 -19.35 6.46
CA LEU A 61 7.86 -17.93 6.78
C LEU A 61 8.02 -17.05 5.52
N PHE A 62 8.96 -17.35 4.62
CA PHE A 62 9.08 -16.64 3.34
C PHE A 62 7.82 -16.81 2.47
N ALA A 63 7.24 -18.02 2.43
CA ALA A 63 5.97 -18.23 1.74
C ALA A 63 4.85 -17.36 2.33
N ALA A 64 4.74 -17.31 3.66
CA ALA A 64 3.75 -16.48 4.35
C ALA A 64 3.98 -14.98 4.10
N ALA A 65 5.23 -14.51 4.17
CA ALA A 65 5.59 -13.12 3.87
C ALA A 65 5.24 -12.75 2.42
N GLY A 66 5.56 -13.62 1.47
CA GLY A 66 5.24 -13.44 0.06
C GLY A 66 3.73 -13.31 -0.18
N LEU A 67 2.90 -14.11 0.48
CA LEU A 67 1.44 -14.01 0.39
C LEU A 67 0.91 -12.68 0.96
N LEU A 68 1.45 -12.24 2.11
CA LEU A 68 1.10 -10.95 2.71
C LEU A 68 1.51 -9.78 1.80
N ALA A 69 2.73 -9.83 1.27
CA ALA A 69 3.27 -8.86 0.32
C ALA A 69 2.42 -8.80 -0.96
N ALA A 70 2.05 -9.95 -1.53
CA ALA A 70 1.23 -10.05 -2.75
C ALA A 70 -0.20 -9.53 -2.57
N THR A 71 -0.75 -9.60 -1.35
CA THR A 71 -2.08 -9.04 -1.05
C THR A 71 -2.09 -7.51 -1.15
N THR A 72 -0.97 -6.85 -0.84
CA THR A 72 -0.85 -5.38 -0.86
C THR A 72 -1.14 -4.75 -2.25
N PRO A 73 -0.49 -5.16 -3.36
CA PRO A 73 -0.78 -4.61 -4.68
C PRO A 73 -2.20 -4.97 -5.15
N VAL A 74 -2.75 -6.13 -4.76
CA VAL A 74 -4.14 -6.49 -5.07
C VAL A 74 -5.12 -5.48 -4.46
N ILE A 75 -4.96 -5.13 -3.17
CA ILE A 75 -5.78 -4.10 -2.53
C ILE A 75 -5.56 -2.74 -3.22
N ALA A 76 -4.31 -2.38 -3.50
CA ALA A 76 -3.99 -1.11 -4.12
C ALA A 76 -4.69 -0.95 -5.48
N ILE A 77 -4.64 -1.97 -6.34
CA ILE A 77 -5.25 -1.95 -7.67
C ILE A 77 -6.78 -1.95 -7.59
N ARG A 78 -7.36 -2.72 -6.67
CA ARG A 78 -8.83 -2.91 -6.56
C ARG A 78 -9.53 -1.76 -5.86
N LYS A 79 -8.91 -1.17 -4.84
CA LYS A 79 -9.57 -0.24 -3.90
C LYS A 79 -9.02 1.17 -3.96
N ASN A 80 -7.69 1.34 -3.98
CA ASN A 80 -7.10 2.67 -3.94
C ASN A 80 -6.92 3.29 -5.33
N ALA A 81 -6.50 2.50 -6.33
CA ALA A 81 -6.19 2.99 -7.68
C ALA A 81 -7.41 3.56 -8.43
N PRO A 82 -8.63 2.98 -8.35
CA PRO A 82 -9.80 3.57 -8.99
C PRO A 82 -10.12 4.96 -8.44
N VAL A 83 -10.08 5.08 -7.11
CA VAL A 83 -10.30 6.33 -6.38
C VAL A 83 -9.21 7.33 -6.77
N ASN A 84 -7.92 6.96 -6.72
CA ASN A 84 -6.82 7.81 -7.17
C ASN A 84 -6.98 8.28 -8.63
N ARG A 85 -7.46 7.42 -9.53
CA ARG A 85 -7.72 7.80 -10.92
C ARG A 85 -8.84 8.83 -11.01
N TRP A 86 -9.93 8.61 -10.30
CA TRP A 86 -11.08 9.52 -10.27
C TRP A 86 -10.74 10.89 -9.67
N MET A 87 -10.04 10.97 -8.52
CA MET A 87 -9.66 12.30 -7.98
C MET A 87 -8.77 13.11 -8.95
N ARG A 88 -8.00 12.45 -9.83
CA ARG A 88 -7.18 13.14 -10.85
C ARG A 88 -8.01 13.76 -11.98
N THR A 89 -9.30 13.43 -12.10
CA THR A 89 -10.21 14.01 -13.11
C THR A 89 -11.07 15.14 -12.54
N LEU A 90 -11.04 15.38 -11.23
CA LEU A 90 -11.84 16.41 -10.58
C LEU A 90 -11.14 17.76 -10.61
N ASP A 91 -11.94 18.82 -10.79
CA ASP A 91 -11.52 20.20 -10.56
C ASP A 91 -11.75 20.53 -9.06
N PRO A 92 -10.70 20.81 -8.27
CA PRO A 92 -10.86 21.09 -6.85
C PRO A 92 -11.64 22.38 -6.57
N ASP A 93 -11.67 23.34 -7.51
CA ASP A 93 -12.39 24.61 -7.36
C ASP A 93 -13.86 24.52 -7.82
N ASN A 94 -14.24 23.41 -8.48
CA ASN A 94 -15.58 23.18 -9.01
C ASN A 94 -15.96 21.69 -8.90
N LEU A 95 -16.18 21.22 -7.67
CA LEU A 95 -16.57 19.84 -7.40
C LEU A 95 -18.03 19.57 -7.84
N PRO A 96 -18.35 18.34 -8.29
CA PRO A 96 -19.72 17.94 -8.57
C PRO A 96 -20.63 18.08 -7.35
N ASP A 97 -21.90 18.46 -7.56
CA ASP A 97 -22.90 18.59 -6.50
C ASP A 97 -23.16 17.28 -5.74
N ASP A 98 -22.92 16.13 -6.40
CA ASP A 98 -23.09 14.79 -5.84
C ASP A 98 -21.79 14.20 -5.27
N PHE A 99 -20.75 15.01 -5.08
CA PHE A 99 -19.44 14.56 -4.59
C PHE A 99 -19.57 13.74 -3.29
N GLN A 100 -19.20 12.46 -3.39
CA GLN A 100 -19.12 11.55 -2.24
C GLN A 100 -17.68 11.50 -1.74
N ASP A 101 -17.47 11.85 -0.48
CA ASP A 101 -16.15 11.86 0.13
C ASP A 101 -15.56 10.44 0.25
N PRO A 102 -14.48 10.11 -0.50
CA PRO A 102 -13.92 8.77 -0.49
C PRO A 102 -12.95 8.55 0.68
N ARG A 103 -12.63 9.58 1.48
CA ARG A 103 -11.57 9.51 2.51
C ARG A 103 -11.75 8.34 3.48
N PRO A 104 -12.95 8.04 4.01
CA PRO A 104 -13.11 6.95 4.96
C PRO A 104 -12.78 5.58 4.34
N GLU A 105 -13.34 5.28 3.15
CA GLU A 105 -13.10 3.99 2.49
C GLU A 105 -11.65 3.89 1.99
N TRP A 106 -11.16 4.93 1.31
CA TRP A 106 -9.79 4.97 0.80
C TRP A 106 -8.77 4.83 1.93
N GLY A 107 -8.99 5.54 3.04
CA GLY A 107 -8.17 5.50 4.25
C GLY A 107 -8.13 4.12 4.87
N ALA A 108 -9.28 3.47 5.04
CA ALA A 108 -9.37 2.12 5.58
C ALA A 108 -8.58 1.11 4.73
N TRP A 109 -8.73 1.13 3.40
CA TRP A 109 -7.97 0.25 2.52
C TRP A 109 -6.47 0.57 2.48
N ASN A 110 -6.12 1.86 2.51
CA ASN A 110 -4.73 2.29 2.59
C ASN A 110 -4.05 1.86 3.91
N SER A 111 -4.79 1.90 5.01
CA SER A 111 -4.35 1.40 6.31
C SER A 111 -4.14 -0.12 6.30
N ARG A 112 -5.14 -0.89 5.85
CA ARG A 112 -5.05 -2.36 5.75
C ARG A 112 -3.86 -2.82 4.92
N ARG A 113 -3.66 -2.26 3.72
CA ARG A 113 -2.51 -2.63 2.87
C ARG A 113 -1.18 -2.27 3.53
N SER A 114 -1.12 -1.16 4.27
CA SER A 114 0.09 -0.75 5.00
C SER A 114 0.44 -1.73 6.10
N TRP A 115 -0.56 -2.16 6.89
CA TRP A 115 -0.37 -3.17 7.94
C TRP A 115 0.05 -4.52 7.38
N LEU A 116 -0.52 -4.96 6.25
CA LEU A 116 -0.09 -6.19 5.56
C LEU A 116 1.37 -6.12 5.12
N THR A 117 1.82 -5.01 4.53
CA THR A 117 3.23 -4.85 4.14
C THR A 117 4.16 -4.84 5.35
N MET A 118 3.75 -4.21 6.46
CA MET A 118 4.55 -4.21 7.71
C MET A 118 4.62 -5.60 8.34
N ALA A 119 3.52 -6.36 8.30
CA ALA A 119 3.50 -7.75 8.73
C ALA A 119 4.41 -8.62 7.86
N ALA A 120 4.36 -8.47 6.54
CA ALA A 120 5.27 -9.17 5.62
C ALA A 120 6.74 -8.88 5.96
N LEU A 121 7.09 -7.62 6.22
CA LEU A 121 8.44 -7.25 6.66
C LEU A 121 8.84 -7.94 7.97
N ALA A 122 7.98 -7.93 8.99
CA ALA A 122 8.26 -8.58 10.27
C ALA A 122 8.45 -10.09 10.13
N VAL A 123 7.62 -10.75 9.29
CA VAL A 123 7.77 -12.17 8.97
C VAL A 123 9.09 -12.43 8.24
N ASN A 124 9.48 -11.58 7.28
CA ASN A 124 10.77 -11.70 6.60
C ASN A 124 11.97 -11.54 7.54
N CYS A 125 11.92 -10.59 8.48
CA CYS A 125 12.96 -10.46 9.52
C CYS A 125 13.03 -11.71 10.40
N THR A 126 11.89 -12.30 10.74
CA THR A 126 11.83 -13.55 11.52
C THR A 126 12.43 -14.70 10.73
N ALA A 127 12.06 -14.85 9.45
CA ALA A 127 12.59 -15.88 8.55
C ALA A 127 14.11 -15.77 8.40
N LEU A 128 14.63 -14.55 8.27
CA LEU A 128 16.06 -14.29 8.19
C LEU A 128 16.80 -14.74 9.46
N GLY A 129 16.18 -14.64 10.64
CA GLY A 129 16.75 -15.14 11.89
C GLY A 129 16.95 -16.66 11.95
N PHE A 130 16.34 -17.43 11.04
CA PHE A 130 16.61 -18.87 10.87
C PHE A 130 17.79 -19.16 9.93
N LEU A 131 18.30 -18.14 9.23
CA LEU A 131 19.40 -18.25 8.27
C LEU A 131 20.72 -17.65 8.77
N LEU A 132 20.68 -16.93 9.91
CA LEU A 132 21.84 -16.33 10.59
C LEU A 132 22.18 -17.12 11.85
#